data_AF-A0A1H0Y2W6-F1
#
_entry.id   AF-A0A1H0Y2W6-F1
#
_cell.length_a   1.000
_cell.length_b   1.000
_cell.length_c   1.000
_cell.angle_alpha   90.00
_cell.angle_beta   90.00
_cell.angle_gamma   90.00
#
_symmetry.space_group_name_H-M   'P 1'
#
loop_
_entity.id
_entity.type
_entity.pdbx_description
1 polymer ?
#
loop_
_entity_poly.entity_id
_entity_poly.type
_entity_poly.pdbx_seq_one_letter_code
_entity_poly.pdbx_strand_id
1 'polypeptide(L)' 'MFKKSKVFTEKHPYAYVSLIMVITSFIGISIEYIVNQDFIGGALYTAIALTIIELLRVKKRNKTKH' A
#
# COMPACT_ATOMS: atom_id res chain seq x y z
N MET A 1 -14.06 -2.80 -17.40
CA MET A 1 -13.87 -2.34 -16.01
C MET A 1 -12.40 -2.07 -15.65
N PHE A 2 -11.46 -2.98 -15.93
CA PHE A 2 -10.03 -2.83 -15.61
C PHE A 2 -9.28 -1.64 -16.25
N LYS A 3 -9.67 -1.19 -17.44
CA LYS A 3 -8.99 -0.08 -18.13
C LYS A 3 -9.14 1.26 -17.40
N LYS A 4 -10.29 1.54 -16.77
CA LYS A 4 -10.51 2.79 -16.02
C LYS A 4 -9.68 2.85 -14.73
N SER A 5 -9.58 1.73 -14.01
CA SER A 5 -8.76 1.63 -12.81
C SER A 5 -7.28 1.87 -13.13
N LYS A 6 -6.79 1.33 -14.25
CA LYS A 6 -5.40 1.52 -14.71
C LYS A 6 -5.09 2.99 -15.02
N VAL A 7 -6.01 3.70 -15.68
CA VAL A 7 -5.88 5.14 -15.96
C VAL A 7 -5.88 5.95 -14.67
N PHE A 8 -6.69 5.57 -13.66
CA PHE A 8 -6.70 6.25 -12.36
C PHE A 8 -5.38 6.06 -11.60
N THR A 9 -4.82 4.84 -11.62
CA THR A 9 -3.49 4.54 -11.05
C THR A 9 -2.36 5.32 -11.74
N GLU A 10 -2.43 5.51 -13.07
CA GLU A 10 -1.42 6.28 -13.81
C GLU A 10 -1.59 7.80 -13.65
N LYS A 11 -2.82 8.30 -13.51
CA LYS A 11 -3.12 9.74 -13.45
C LYS A 11 -3.00 10.33 -12.04
N HIS A 12 -3.29 9.53 -11.00
CA HIS A 12 -3.17 9.93 -9.60
C HIS A 12 -2.41 8.87 -8.77
N PRO A 13 -1.12 8.64 -9.05
CA PRO A 13 -0.34 7.58 -8.42
C PRO A 13 -0.24 7.74 -6.89
N TYR A 14 -0.16 8.98 -6.39
CA TYR A 14 -0.10 9.24 -4.94
C TYR A 14 -1.42 8.93 -4.22
N ALA A 15 -2.56 9.31 -4.81
CA ALA A 15 -3.87 9.01 -4.23
C ALA A 15 -4.15 7.49 -4.23
N TYR A 16 -3.69 6.78 -5.27
CA TYR A 16 -3.76 5.34 -5.34
C TYR A 16 -2.92 4.65 -4.24
N VAL A 17 -1.70 5.14 -4.02
CA VAL A 17 -0.83 4.64 -2.93
C VAL A 17 -1.46 4.89 -1.56
N SER A 18 -2.00 6.09 -1.30
CA SER A 18 -2.69 6.38 -0.04
C SER A 18 -3.92 5.49 0.18
N LEU A 19 -4.71 5.25 -0.87
CA LEU A 19 -5.88 4.37 -0.79
C LEU A 19 -5.49 2.93 -0.45
N ILE A 20 -4.45 2.40 -1.11
CA ILE A 20 -3.91 1.08 -0.80
C ILE A 20 -3.39 1.03 0.64
N MET A 21 -2.63 2.03 1.05
CA MET A 21 -2.04 2.10 2.40
C MET A 21 -3.13 2.02 3.48
N VAL A 22 -4.21 2.79 3.33
CA VAL A 22 -5.35 2.78 4.25
C VAL A 22 -6.01 1.40 4.29
N ILE A 23 -6.33 0.81 3.12
CA ILE A 23 -6.99 -0.50 3.05
C ILE A 23 -6.10 -1.60 3.67
N THR A 24 -4.81 -1.59 3.35
CA THR A 24 -3.87 -2.61 3.83
C THR A 24 -3.65 -2.49 5.33
N SER A 25 -3.61 -1.27 5.86
CA SER A 25 -3.54 -1.01 7.30
C SER A 25 -4.77 -1.53 8.03
N PHE A 26 -5.98 -1.21 7.54
CA PHE A 26 -7.22 -1.73 8.14
C PHE A 26 -7.27 -3.26 8.14
N ILE A 27 -6.91 -3.90 7.03
CA ILE A 27 -6.88 -5.38 6.94
C ILE A 27 -5.86 -5.95 7.92
N GLY A 28 -4.64 -5.40 7.97
CA GLY A 28 -3.58 -5.85 8.85
C GLY A 28 -3.96 -5.76 10.32
N ILE A 29 -4.48 -4.60 10.74
CA ILE A 29 -4.97 -4.34 12.10
C ILE A 29 -6.14 -5.29 12.44
N SER A 30 -7.05 -5.52 11.50
CA SER A 30 -8.21 -6.41 11.72
C SER A 30 -7.79 -7.87 11.90
N ILE A 31 -6.83 -8.36 11.09
CA ILE A 31 -6.30 -9.73 11.23
C ILE A 31 -5.55 -9.87 12.56
N GLU A 32 -4.72 -8.88 12.92
CA GLU A 32 -3.98 -8.89 14.18
C GLU A 32 -4.93 -8.93 15.39
N TYR A 33 -6.02 -8.17 15.33
CA TYR A 33 -7.08 -8.20 16.34
C TYR A 33 -7.85 -9.53 16.40
N ILE A 34 -8.17 -10.13 15.25
CA ILE A 34 -8.91 -11.41 15.22
C ILE A 34 -8.04 -12.56 15.74
N VAL A 35 -6.75 -12.58 15.40
CA VAL A 35 -5.84 -13.70 15.71
C VAL A 35 -5.24 -13.58 17.12
N ASN A 36 -4.76 -12.40 17.49
CA ASN A 36 -4.08 -12.19 18.77
C ASN A 36 -5.00 -11.60 19.85
N GLN A 37 -6.20 -11.13 19.50
CA GLN A 37 -7.06 -10.30 20.37
C GLN A 37 -6.36 -9.04 20.90
N ASP A 38 -5.22 -8.68 20.31
CA ASP A 38 -4.32 -7.64 20.80
C ASP A 38 -3.66 -6.90 19.64
N PHE A 39 -3.42 -5.60 19.82
CA PHE A 39 -2.88 -4.72 18.78
C PHE A 39 -1.36 -4.59 18.94
N ILE A 40 -0.63 -5.66 18.61
CA ILE A 40 0.84 -5.72 18.73
C ILE A 40 1.55 -4.80 17.71
N GLY A 41 0.83 -4.22 16.74
CA GLY A 41 1.36 -3.27 15.77
C GLY A 41 2.28 -3.91 14.74
N GLY A 42 2.45 -5.23 14.76
CA GLY A 42 3.26 -5.98 13.81
C GLY A 42 2.74 -5.83 12.38
N ALA A 43 1.42 -5.77 12.22
CA ALA A 43 0.80 -5.48 10.93
C ALA A 43 1.08 -4.05 10.45
N LEU A 44 1.20 -3.10 11.39
CA LEU A 44 1.48 -1.70 11.11
C LEU A 44 2.93 -1.51 10.66
N TYR A 45 3.89 -2.16 11.34
CA TYR A 45 5.30 -2.17 10.92
C TYR A 45 5.52 -2.85 9.56
N THR A 46 4.82 -3.96 9.30
CA THR A 46 4.89 -4.64 8.00
C THR A 46 4.26 -3.79 6.88
N ALA A 47 3.12 -3.14 7.13
CA ALA A 47 2.51 -2.22 6.17
C ALA A 47 3.43 -1.03 5.84
N ILE A 48 4.08 -0.44 6.85
CA ILE A 48 5.06 0.64 6.66
C ILE A 48 6.26 0.14 5.82
N ALA A 49 6.83 -1.02 6.17
CA ALA A 49 7.95 -1.59 5.43
C ALA A 49 7.60 -1.87 3.95
N LEU A 50 6.44 -2.47 3.69
CA LEU A 50 5.96 -2.73 2.32
C LEU A 50 5.72 -1.44 1.54
N THR A 51 5.19 -0.41 2.19
CA THR A 51 4.97 0.90 1.56
C THR A 51 6.29 1.54 1.14
N ILE A 52 7.34 1.46 1.97
CA ILE A 52 8.68 1.96 1.63
C ILE A 52 9.27 1.19 0.43
N ILE A 53 9.11 -0.13 0.39
CA ILE A 53 9.59 -0.97 -0.72
C ILE A 53 8.89 -0.59 -2.02
N GLU A 54 7.56 -0.43 -2.02
CA GLU A 54 6.80 0.00 -3.19
C GLU A 54 7.22 1.40 -3.66
N LEU A 55 7.47 2.34 -2.74
CA LEU A 55 7.95 3.68 -3.08
C LEU A 55 9.30 3.64 -3.81
N LEU A 56 10.24 2.83 -3.32
CA LEU A 56 11.55 2.63 -3.95
C LEU A 56 11.41 1.98 -5.33
N ARG A 57 10.49 1.01 -5.47
CA ARG A 57 10.21 0.34 -6.74
C ARG A 57 9.64 1.30 -7.78
N VAL A 58 8.69 2.16 -7.40
CA VAL A 58 8.11 3.20 -8.26
C VAL A 58 9.18 4.20 -8.66
N LYS A 59 10.00 4.68 -7.71
CA LYS A 59 11.13 5.59 -8.00
C LYS A 59 12.09 5.00 -9.03
N LYS A 60 12.45 3.72 -8.88
CA LYS A 60 13.34 3.02 -9.82
C LYS A 60 12.71 2.91 -11.21
N ARG A 61 11.42 2.55 -11.31
CA ARG A 61 10.69 2.46 -12.59
C ARG A 61 10.57 3.80 -13.32
N ASN A 62 10.30 4.89 -12.60
CA ASN A 62 10.23 6.22 -13.20
C ASN A 62 11.59 6.73 -13.67
N LYS A 63 12.69 6.34 -12.99
CA LYS A 63 14.05 6.69 -13.41
C LYS A 63 14.50 5.93 -14.67
N THR A 64 13.89 4.79 -15.00
CA THR A 64 14.20 4.00 -16.21
C THR A 64 13.34 4.38 -17.41
N LYS A 65 12.27 5.17 -17.21
CA LYS A 65 11.42 5.71 -18.29
C LYS A 65 11.92 7.05 -18.84
N HIS A 66 12.94 7.65 -18.22
CA HIS A 66 13.48 8.96 -18.55
C HIS A 66 14.93 8.83 -19.03
#